data_AF-A0A954MYM8-F1
#
_entry.id   AF-A0A954MYM8-F1
#
_cell.length_a   1.000
_cell.length_b   1.000
_cell.length_c   1.000
_cell.angle_alpha   90.00
_cell.angle_beta   90.00
_cell.angle_gamma   90.00
#
_symmetry.space_group_name_H-M   'P 1'
#
loop_
_entity.id
_entity.type
_entity.pdbx_description
1 polymer ?
#
loop_
_entity_poly.entity_id
_entity_poly.type
_entity_poly.pdbx_seq_one_letter_code
_entity_poly.pdbx_strand_id
1 'polypeptide(L)'
;GAYSLPPVGNLTSFIRRGADLVAFSGGKHIGGPQASGILCGRRDLIRSAWVQMVDMDVRGGTWSLDEWVREGWISRPPRHGIGRQMKVSKESMIGLMTAFERYSKRDHEAETRSWRATMDGIYSAVKDLPGLRWTLISQAPTGQPHPLLLIESDDREGGLRVRDLILKLRSLPKKIILGEDEVDPDRAFLAAHCLQPGDAEYIVQSIRTLLNERQ
;
A
#
# COMPACT_ATOMS: atom_id res chain seq x y z
N GLY A 1 9.46 -5.18 1.20
CA GLY A 1 9.59 -3.77 1.64
C GLY A 1 8.25 -3.10 1.90
N ALA A 2 7.35 -3.01 0.92
CA ALA A 2 6.05 -2.33 1.08
C ALA A 2 4.82 -3.21 0.75
N TYR A 3 4.95 -4.05 -0.27
CA TYR A 3 3.91 -4.98 -0.75
C TYR A 3 4.00 -6.38 -0.15
N SER A 4 4.98 -6.58 0.73
CA SER A 4 5.24 -7.86 1.38
C SER A 4 4.50 -7.99 2.71
N LEU A 5 3.68 -7.02 3.08
CA LEU A 5 2.86 -7.03 4.27
C LEU A 5 1.41 -7.01 3.79
N PRO A 6 0.50 -7.85 4.29
CA PRO A 6 0.69 -9.04 5.15
C PRO A 6 1.45 -10.21 4.49
N PRO A 7 1.82 -11.29 5.24
CA PRO A 7 1.61 -11.52 6.69
C PRO A 7 2.56 -10.74 7.61
N VAL A 8 2.17 -10.57 8.88
CA VAL A 8 2.97 -9.91 9.95
C VAL A 8 4.38 -10.53 10.07
N GLY A 9 4.52 -11.83 9.83
CA GLY A 9 5.82 -12.52 9.83
C GLY A 9 6.84 -11.92 8.87
N ASN A 10 6.41 -11.25 7.80
CA ASN A 10 7.31 -10.59 6.86
C ASN A 10 8.03 -9.36 7.43
N LEU A 11 7.61 -8.83 8.59
CA LEU A 11 8.37 -7.80 9.33
C LEU A 11 9.76 -8.28 9.74
N THR A 12 9.96 -9.60 9.89
CA THR A 12 11.24 -10.19 10.32
C THR A 12 11.82 -11.18 9.31
N SER A 13 11.00 -11.74 8.42
CA SER A 13 11.39 -12.76 7.43
C SER A 13 12.60 -12.34 6.58
N PHE A 14 12.62 -11.11 6.06
CA PHE A 14 13.72 -10.63 5.21
C PHE A 14 15.06 -10.58 5.94
N ILE A 15 15.06 -10.14 7.20
CA ILE A 15 16.27 -10.14 8.04
C ILE A 15 16.72 -11.58 8.30
N ARG A 16 15.79 -12.50 8.63
CA ARG A 16 16.11 -13.92 8.83
C ARG A 16 16.66 -14.59 7.58
N ARG A 17 16.30 -14.10 6.40
CA ARG A 17 16.81 -14.55 5.10
C ARG A 17 18.15 -13.92 4.70
N GLY A 18 18.74 -13.10 5.57
CA GLY A 18 20.08 -12.54 5.38
C GLY A 18 20.13 -11.08 4.92
N ALA A 19 19.00 -10.35 4.88
CA ALA A 19 19.05 -8.92 4.60
C ALA A 19 19.69 -8.14 5.77
N ASP A 20 20.74 -7.36 5.49
CA ASP A 20 21.42 -6.53 6.49
C ASP A 20 20.52 -5.39 7.02
N LEU A 21 19.71 -4.80 6.14
CA LEU A 21 18.75 -3.74 6.46
C LEU A 21 17.46 -3.93 5.65
N VAL A 22 16.34 -3.60 6.27
CA VAL A 22 15.00 -3.63 5.66
C VAL A 22 14.24 -2.37 6.03
N ALA A 23 13.68 -1.71 5.02
CA ALA A 23 12.81 -0.56 5.19
C ALA A 23 11.35 -0.92 4.90
N PHE A 24 10.45 -0.46 5.77
CA PHE A 24 9.00 -0.58 5.63
C PHE A 24 8.34 0.79 5.61
N SER A 25 7.43 1.01 4.66
CA SER A 25 6.60 2.23 4.64
C SER A 25 5.53 2.18 5.73
N GLY A 26 5.40 3.25 6.50
CA GLY A 26 4.41 3.34 7.58
C GLY A 26 2.96 3.43 7.06
N GLY A 27 2.72 4.24 6.02
CA GLY A 27 1.35 4.51 5.54
C GLY A 27 0.78 3.54 4.51
N LYS A 28 1.45 2.42 4.25
CA LYS A 28 0.92 1.37 3.35
C LYS A 28 0.08 0.38 4.16
N HIS A 29 0.36 -0.91 4.07
CA HIS A 29 -0.41 -1.94 4.78
C HIS A 29 -0.40 -1.78 6.31
N ILE A 30 0.62 -1.14 6.89
CA ILE A 30 0.66 -0.80 8.32
C ILE A 30 -0.42 0.22 8.68
N GLY A 31 -0.83 1.10 7.75
CA GLY A 31 -1.89 2.08 7.96
C GLY A 31 -1.52 3.28 8.82
N GLY A 32 -0.22 3.56 8.97
CA GLY A 32 0.29 4.73 9.69
C GLY A 32 0.32 6.00 8.84
N PRO A 33 0.94 7.07 9.33
CA PRO A 33 1.18 8.29 8.57
C PRO A 33 2.03 8.04 7.31
N GLN A 34 1.70 8.66 6.17
CA GLN A 34 2.41 8.45 4.91
C GLN A 34 3.89 8.88 4.97
N ALA A 35 4.16 10.01 5.64
CA ALA A 35 5.52 10.52 5.85
C ALA A 35 6.25 9.81 7.01
N SER A 36 6.14 8.48 7.09
CA SER A 36 6.79 7.68 8.12
C SER A 36 7.25 6.32 7.60
N GLY A 37 8.23 5.72 8.27
CA GLY A 37 8.76 4.41 7.91
C GLY A 37 9.59 3.81 9.04
N ILE A 38 9.83 2.50 8.93
CA ILE A 38 10.61 1.71 9.89
C ILE A 38 11.84 1.19 9.16
N LEU A 39 13.03 1.51 9.67
CA LEU A 39 14.28 0.90 9.26
C LEU A 39 14.72 -0.08 10.34
N CYS A 40 14.97 -1.33 9.97
CA CYS A 40 15.36 -2.39 10.91
C CYS A 40 16.40 -3.32 10.29
N GLY A 41 17.18 -4.02 11.12
CA GLY A 41 18.26 -4.90 10.67
C GLY A 41 19.45 -4.85 11.62
N ARG A 42 20.65 -4.95 11.04
CA ARG A 42 21.93 -4.98 11.76
C ARG A 42 22.17 -3.72 12.60
N ARG A 43 22.58 -3.94 13.85
CA ARG A 43 22.78 -2.89 14.84
C ARG A 43 23.79 -1.83 14.40
N ASP A 44 24.92 -2.22 13.82
CA ASP A 44 25.97 -1.32 13.33
C ASP A 44 25.46 -0.39 12.21
N LEU A 45 24.66 -0.92 11.29
CA LEU A 45 24.06 -0.14 10.21
C LEU A 45 22.93 0.79 10.68
N ILE A 46 22.10 0.34 11.62
CA ILE A 46 21.10 1.19 12.26
C ILE A 46 21.76 2.34 13.03
N ARG A 47 22.85 2.06 13.75
CA ARG A 47 23.64 3.11 14.44
C ARG A 47 24.22 4.10 13.43
N SER A 48 24.74 3.64 12.29
CA SER A 48 25.24 4.50 11.22
C SER A 48 24.16 5.45 10.71
N ALA A 49 22.95 4.94 10.44
CA ALA A 49 21.81 5.77 10.05
C ALA A 49 21.40 6.78 11.14
N TRP A 50 21.38 6.37 12.41
CA TRP A 50 21.04 7.24 13.53
C TRP A 50 22.03 8.40 13.69
N VAL A 51 23.34 8.14 13.52
CA VAL A 51 24.38 9.18 13.56
C VAL A 51 24.12 10.29 12.52
N GLN A 52 23.54 9.96 11.36
CA GLN A 52 23.18 10.94 10.34
C GLN A 52 21.97 11.80 10.72
N MET A 53 21.17 11.39 11.71
CA MET A 53 19.98 12.12 12.16
C MET A 53 20.27 13.07 13.31
N VAL A 54 21.23 12.74 14.17
CA VAL A 54 21.59 13.57 15.33
C VAL A 54 22.51 14.71 14.93
N ASP A 55 22.46 15.78 15.71
CA ASP A 55 23.33 16.94 15.56
C ASP A 55 23.69 17.39 16.97
N MET A 56 24.97 17.30 17.29
CA MET A 56 25.48 17.46 18.64
C MET A 56 26.48 18.63 18.67
N ASP A 57 26.10 19.70 19.35
CA ASP A 57 26.97 20.85 19.62
C ASP A 57 27.89 20.60 20.83
N VAL A 58 28.59 19.47 20.81
CA VAL A 58 29.48 19.03 21.90
C VAL A 58 30.87 18.70 21.38
N ARG A 59 31.86 18.71 22.28
CA ARG A 59 33.25 18.34 21.97
C ARG A 59 33.46 16.84 22.19
N GLY A 60 34.51 16.30 21.58
CA GLY A 60 35.03 14.99 21.99
C GLY A 60 35.38 15.01 23.49
N GLY A 61 35.14 13.91 24.18
CA GLY A 61 35.32 13.74 25.62
C GLY A 61 34.12 14.14 26.48
N THR A 62 33.14 14.90 25.96
CA THR A 62 31.93 15.28 26.72
C THR A 62 30.65 14.70 26.14
N TRP A 63 30.72 14.05 24.98
CA TRP A 63 29.59 13.35 24.39
C TRP A 63 29.34 12.02 25.12
N SER A 64 28.08 11.67 25.39
CA SER A 64 27.74 10.45 26.14
C SER A 64 28.16 9.15 25.46
N LEU A 65 28.44 9.18 24.15
CA LEU A 65 28.93 8.04 23.37
C LEU A 65 30.37 8.27 22.87
N ASP A 66 31.19 8.97 23.65
CA ASP A 66 32.59 9.27 23.31
C ASP A 66 33.43 8.01 23.00
N GLU A 67 33.08 6.87 23.59
CA GLU A 67 33.68 5.56 23.24
C GLU A 67 33.69 5.29 21.73
N TRP A 68 32.64 5.68 21.01
CA TRP A 68 32.53 5.47 19.56
C TRP A 68 33.52 6.33 18.76
N VAL A 69 33.95 7.47 19.34
CA VAL A 69 35.00 8.31 18.76
C VAL A 69 36.37 7.72 19.07
N ARG A 70 36.60 7.30 20.33
CA ARG A 70 37.88 6.72 20.77
C ARG A 70 38.22 5.41 20.07
N GLU A 71 37.21 4.59 19.80
CA GLU A 71 37.35 3.33 19.06
C GLU A 71 37.47 3.55 17.54
N GLY A 72 37.36 4.80 17.07
CA GLY A 72 37.48 5.14 15.65
C GLY A 72 36.27 4.76 14.79
N TRP A 73 35.14 4.38 15.40
CA TRP A 73 33.92 4.06 14.65
C TRP A 73 33.33 5.30 13.96
N ILE A 74 33.41 6.46 14.61
CA ILE A 74 33.18 7.78 13.99
C ILE A 74 34.31 8.74 14.36
N SER A 75 34.57 9.76 13.54
CA SER A 75 35.73 10.64 13.73
C SER A 75 35.54 11.74 14.78
N ARG A 76 34.30 12.01 15.20
CA ARG A 76 33.91 13.07 16.14
C ARG A 76 32.45 12.90 16.56
N PRO A 77 31.98 13.60 17.61
CA PRO A 77 30.55 13.72 17.88
C PRO A 77 29.78 14.14 16.62
N PRO A 78 28.60 13.54 16.35
CA PRO A 78 27.85 13.78 15.13
C PRO A 78 27.47 15.25 14.95
N ARG A 79 27.61 15.77 13.73
CA ARG A 79 27.07 17.07 13.30
C ARG A 79 26.00 16.84 12.24
N HIS A 80 25.37 17.91 11.74
CA HIS A 80 24.47 17.91 10.58
C HIS A 80 24.85 16.86 9.51
N GLY A 81 24.06 15.78 9.47
CA GLY A 81 24.12 14.74 8.44
C GLY A 81 22.88 14.75 7.56
N ILE A 82 22.90 13.95 6.49
CA ILE A 82 21.80 13.86 5.51
C ILE A 82 20.48 13.35 6.11
N GLY A 83 20.54 12.66 7.25
CA GLY A 83 19.36 12.16 7.97
C GLY A 83 18.65 13.23 8.78
N ARG A 84 19.27 14.40 8.99
CA ARG A 84 18.71 15.48 9.82
C ARG A 84 17.39 16.03 9.29
N GLN A 85 17.26 16.09 7.97
CA GLN A 85 16.07 16.50 7.22
C GLN A 85 15.02 15.39 7.07
N MET A 86 15.37 14.15 7.42
CA MET A 86 14.49 12.97 7.32
C MET A 86 13.81 12.63 8.65
N LYS A 87 13.96 13.47 9.68
CA LYS A 87 13.30 13.26 10.98
C LYS A 87 11.79 13.31 10.83
N VAL A 88 11.13 12.30 11.36
CA VAL A 88 9.66 12.27 11.47
C VAL A 88 9.19 13.16 12.63
N SER A 89 7.99 13.73 12.49
CA SER A 89 7.37 14.53 13.57
C SER A 89 6.96 13.65 14.75
N LYS A 90 6.73 14.24 15.93
CA LYS A 90 6.28 13.50 17.12
C LYS A 90 4.92 12.84 16.89
N GLU A 91 4.03 13.52 16.22
CA GLU A 91 2.70 13.04 15.81
C GLU A 91 2.85 11.84 14.88
N SER A 92 3.80 11.90 13.94
CA SER A 92 4.07 10.81 13.01
C SER A 92 4.65 9.58 13.72
N MET A 93 5.50 9.77 14.73
CA MET A 93 6.00 8.68 15.58
C MET A 93 4.86 7.99 16.33
N ILE A 94 4.02 8.76 17.03
CA ILE A 94 2.90 8.19 17.80
C ILE A 94 1.87 7.52 16.87
N GLY A 95 1.55 8.15 15.75
CA GLY A 95 0.65 7.60 14.74
C GLY A 95 1.18 6.29 14.15
N LEU A 96 2.47 6.22 13.82
CA LEU A 96 3.10 5.00 13.31
C LEU A 96 3.11 3.89 14.37
N MET A 97 3.45 4.20 15.62
CA MET A 97 3.45 3.21 16.71
C MET A 97 2.04 2.65 16.94
N THR A 98 1.03 3.51 16.97
CA THR A 98 -0.38 3.09 17.14
C THR A 98 -0.84 2.22 15.97
N ALA A 99 -0.52 2.62 14.74
CA ALA A 99 -0.86 1.85 13.55
C ALA A 99 -0.15 0.49 13.53
N PHE A 100 1.11 0.45 13.93
CA PHE A 100 1.88 -0.79 14.04
C PHE A 100 1.29 -1.75 15.07
N GLU A 101 0.86 -1.25 16.23
CA GLU A 101 0.20 -2.06 17.25
C GLU A 101 -1.16 -2.61 16.76
N ARG A 102 -1.95 -1.80 16.05
CA ARG A 102 -3.18 -2.27 15.43
C ARG A 102 -2.88 -3.31 14.37
N TYR A 103 -1.89 -3.06 13.52
CA TYR A 103 -1.48 -3.95 12.45
C TYR A 103 -1.09 -5.33 12.98
N SER A 104 -0.30 -5.41 14.06
CA SER A 104 0.11 -6.69 14.64
C SER A 104 -1.04 -7.51 15.24
N LYS A 105 -2.18 -6.87 15.52
CA LYS A 105 -3.39 -7.48 16.08
C LYS A 105 -4.50 -7.73 15.03
N ARG A 106 -4.33 -7.27 13.78
CA ARG A 106 -5.34 -7.42 12.72
C ARG A 106 -5.46 -8.88 12.28
N ASP A 107 -6.70 -9.32 12.10
CA ASP A 107 -6.98 -10.57 11.39
C ASP A 107 -6.97 -10.31 9.88
N HIS A 108 -5.76 -10.40 9.30
CA HIS A 108 -5.56 -10.21 7.86
C HIS A 108 -6.25 -11.27 7.00
N GLU A 109 -6.51 -12.46 7.55
CA GLU A 109 -7.24 -13.49 6.82
C GLU A 109 -8.73 -13.15 6.76
N ALA A 110 -9.32 -12.66 7.86
CA ALA A 110 -10.70 -12.18 7.88
C ALA A 110 -10.91 -11.01 6.93
N GLU A 111 -9.97 -10.05 6.88
CA GLU A 111 -10.00 -8.97 5.90
C GLU A 111 -9.97 -9.48 4.47
N THR A 112 -9.06 -10.43 4.19
CA THR A 112 -8.97 -11.04 2.86
C THR A 112 -10.26 -11.78 2.48
N ARG A 113 -10.88 -12.49 3.42
CA ARG A 113 -12.19 -13.14 3.24
C ARG A 113 -13.30 -12.12 2.97
N SER A 114 -13.29 -11.01 3.69
CA SER A 114 -14.24 -9.90 3.50
C SER A 114 -14.12 -9.30 2.10
N TRP A 115 -12.90 -8.96 1.67
CA TRP A 115 -12.65 -8.47 0.31
C TRP A 115 -13.08 -9.46 -0.77
N ARG A 116 -12.85 -10.76 -0.55
CA ARG A 116 -13.34 -11.81 -1.46
C ARG A 116 -14.85 -11.82 -1.54
N ALA A 117 -15.55 -11.83 -0.41
CA ALA A 117 -17.01 -11.80 -0.39
C ALA A 117 -17.58 -10.58 -1.13
N THR A 118 -16.99 -9.40 -0.95
CA THR A 118 -17.37 -8.19 -1.69
C THR A 118 -17.16 -8.34 -3.19
N MET A 119 -16.00 -8.86 -3.62
CA MET A 119 -15.70 -9.05 -5.04
C MET A 119 -16.58 -10.13 -5.68
N ASP A 120 -16.86 -11.22 -4.98
CA ASP A 120 -17.77 -12.29 -5.43
C ASP A 120 -19.20 -11.76 -5.62
N GLY A 121 -19.67 -10.90 -4.71
CA GLY A 121 -20.96 -10.25 -4.79
C GLY A 121 -21.08 -9.34 -6.01
N ILE A 122 -20.08 -8.46 -6.23
CA ILE A 122 -20.06 -7.58 -7.41
C ILE A 122 -19.97 -8.42 -8.68
N TYR A 123 -19.06 -9.39 -8.75
CA TYR A 123 -18.88 -10.27 -9.90
C TYR A 123 -20.18 -10.98 -10.29
N SER A 124 -20.86 -11.59 -9.32
CA SER A 124 -22.12 -12.30 -9.54
C SER A 124 -23.21 -11.40 -10.12
N ALA A 125 -23.17 -10.10 -9.81
CA ALA A 125 -24.16 -9.14 -10.29
C ALA A 125 -23.86 -8.55 -11.68
N VAL A 126 -22.60 -8.63 -12.15
CA VAL A 126 -22.14 -8.00 -13.40
C VAL A 126 -21.64 -8.96 -14.48
N LYS A 127 -21.25 -10.20 -14.13
CA LYS A 127 -20.58 -11.14 -15.04
C LYS A 127 -21.36 -11.46 -16.32
N ASP A 128 -22.70 -11.41 -16.25
CA ASP A 128 -23.59 -11.74 -17.36
C ASP A 128 -24.09 -10.48 -18.09
N LEU A 129 -23.64 -9.28 -17.70
CA LEU A 129 -24.00 -8.05 -18.38
C LEU A 129 -23.29 -7.96 -19.74
N PRO A 130 -24.00 -7.58 -20.82
CA PRO A 130 -23.40 -7.46 -22.14
C PRO A 130 -22.46 -6.25 -22.23
N GLY A 131 -21.51 -6.32 -23.16
CA GLY A 131 -20.66 -5.20 -23.55
C GLY A 131 -19.32 -5.09 -22.82
N LEU A 132 -19.09 -5.86 -21.76
CA LEU A 132 -17.79 -5.96 -21.09
C LEU A 132 -17.55 -7.41 -20.68
N ARG A 133 -16.27 -7.82 -20.65
CA ARG A 133 -15.86 -9.09 -20.07
C ARG A 133 -15.37 -8.86 -18.65
N TRP A 134 -15.83 -9.70 -17.73
CA TRP A 134 -15.49 -9.64 -16.31
C TRP A 134 -14.80 -10.93 -15.89
N THR A 135 -13.65 -10.81 -15.24
CA THR A 135 -12.90 -11.94 -14.71
C THR A 135 -12.57 -11.67 -13.25
N LEU A 136 -13.01 -12.55 -12.35
CA LEU A 136 -12.55 -12.54 -10.96
C LEU A 136 -11.15 -13.16 -10.92
N ILE A 137 -10.15 -12.38 -10.52
CA ILE A 137 -8.77 -12.87 -10.33
C ILE A 137 -8.43 -12.91 -8.86
N SER A 138 -7.66 -13.93 -8.46
CA SER A 138 -7.34 -14.22 -7.05
C SER A 138 -6.11 -13.46 -6.54
N GLN A 139 -5.32 -12.87 -7.45
CA GLN A 139 -4.13 -12.08 -7.15
C GLN A 139 -4.07 -10.85 -8.06
N ALA A 140 -3.58 -9.74 -7.52
CA ALA A 140 -3.28 -8.55 -8.31
C ALA A 140 -2.16 -8.81 -9.33
N PRO A 141 -2.12 -8.05 -10.45
CA PRO A 141 -1.01 -8.12 -11.42
C PRO A 141 0.38 -7.96 -10.80
N THR A 142 0.46 -7.29 -9.64
CA THR A 142 1.68 -7.08 -8.87
C THR A 142 2.03 -8.24 -7.91
N GLY A 143 1.31 -9.37 -7.99
CA GLY A 143 1.52 -10.59 -7.20
C GLY A 143 0.93 -10.55 -5.78
N GLN A 144 0.10 -9.56 -5.46
CA GLN A 144 -0.48 -9.41 -4.13
C GLN A 144 -1.67 -10.35 -3.95
N PRO A 145 -1.80 -11.03 -2.79
CA PRO A 145 -2.78 -12.09 -2.58
C PRO A 145 -4.16 -11.54 -2.18
N HIS A 146 -4.70 -10.59 -2.94
CA HIS A 146 -6.05 -10.07 -2.76
C HIS A 146 -6.89 -10.19 -4.05
N PRO A 147 -8.20 -10.43 -3.93
CA PRO A 147 -9.08 -10.58 -5.08
C PRO A 147 -9.44 -9.21 -5.67
N LEU A 148 -9.59 -9.19 -6.99
CA LEU A 148 -10.09 -8.04 -7.73
C LEU A 148 -10.83 -8.51 -8.99
N LEU A 149 -11.61 -7.59 -9.58
CA LEU A 149 -12.22 -7.83 -10.88
C LEU A 149 -11.36 -7.20 -11.96
N LEU A 150 -10.93 -8.03 -12.91
CA LEU A 150 -10.42 -7.59 -14.21
C LEU A 150 -11.63 -7.31 -15.11
N ILE A 151 -11.62 -6.13 -15.70
CA ILE A 151 -12.63 -5.62 -16.63
C ILE A 151 -11.94 -5.47 -17.98
N GLU A 152 -12.50 -6.10 -18.99
CA GLU A 152 -11.95 -6.10 -20.35
C GLU A 152 -13.00 -5.60 -21.33
N SER A 153 -12.54 -4.84 -22.33
CA SER A 153 -13.39 -4.47 -23.46
C SER A 153 -13.92 -5.72 -24.16
N ASP A 154 -15.13 -5.60 -24.71
CA ASP A 154 -15.76 -6.65 -25.50
C ASP A 154 -15.68 -6.28 -26.99
N ASP A 155 -15.04 -7.12 -27.81
CA ASP A 155 -14.88 -6.86 -29.25
C ASP A 155 -16.11 -7.26 -30.09
N ARG A 156 -17.17 -7.78 -29.43
CA ARG A 156 -18.46 -8.03 -30.08
C ARG A 156 -19.13 -6.72 -30.51
N GLU A 157 -19.96 -6.80 -31.54
CA GLU A 157 -20.77 -5.66 -31.99
C GLU A 157 -21.65 -5.15 -30.83
N GLY A 158 -21.56 -3.84 -30.53
CA GLY A 158 -22.19 -3.24 -29.34
C GLY A 158 -21.34 -3.26 -28.06
N GLY A 159 -20.11 -3.77 -28.11
CA GLY A 159 -19.14 -3.73 -27.01
C GLY A 159 -18.88 -2.34 -26.44
N LEU A 160 -18.55 -2.26 -25.15
CA LEU A 160 -18.10 -1.03 -24.48
C LEU A 160 -16.57 -1.07 -24.38
N ARG A 161 -15.91 0.04 -24.73
CA ARG A 161 -14.48 0.19 -24.45
C ARG A 161 -14.30 0.53 -22.99
N VAL A 162 -13.33 -0.11 -22.33
CA VAL A 162 -12.98 0.14 -20.92
C VAL A 162 -12.69 1.62 -20.67
N ARG A 163 -12.04 2.29 -21.63
CA ARG A 163 -11.84 3.75 -21.58
C ARG A 163 -13.14 4.53 -21.38
N ASP A 164 -14.20 4.19 -22.12
CA ASP A 164 -15.49 4.87 -22.02
C ASP A 164 -16.17 4.60 -20.67
N LEU A 165 -16.08 3.36 -20.19
CA LEU A 165 -16.53 2.99 -18.85
C LEU A 165 -15.84 3.87 -17.79
N ILE A 166 -14.50 3.96 -17.83
CA ILE A 166 -13.71 4.76 -16.89
C ILE A 166 -14.16 6.22 -16.89
N LEU A 167 -14.31 6.83 -18.07
CA LEU A 167 -14.71 8.23 -18.20
C LEU A 167 -16.11 8.47 -17.61
N LYS A 168 -17.08 7.60 -17.91
CA LYS A 168 -18.45 7.72 -17.39
C LYS A 168 -18.51 7.52 -15.87
N LEU A 169 -17.79 6.54 -15.34
CA LEU A 169 -17.71 6.30 -13.90
C LEU A 169 -17.04 7.46 -13.14
N ARG A 170 -16.05 8.12 -13.75
CA ARG A 170 -15.37 9.32 -13.22
C ARG A 170 -16.23 10.57 -13.22
N SER A 171 -17.24 10.65 -14.09
CA SER A 171 -18.16 11.80 -14.17
C SER A 171 -19.35 11.69 -13.23
N LEU A 172 -19.57 10.55 -12.58
CA LEU A 172 -20.65 10.39 -11.61
C LEU A 172 -20.49 11.35 -10.41
N PRO A 173 -21.60 11.84 -9.81
CA PRO A 173 -21.53 12.68 -8.60
C PRO A 173 -20.75 12.01 -7.47
N LYS A 174 -21.01 10.72 -7.24
CA LYS A 174 -20.15 9.84 -6.47
C LYS A 174 -19.28 9.05 -7.43
N LYS A 175 -18.05 9.53 -7.61
CA LYS A 175 -17.08 9.02 -8.58
C LYS A 175 -16.69 7.59 -8.24
N ILE A 176 -16.60 6.74 -9.26
CA ILE A 176 -16.01 5.41 -9.17
C ILE A 176 -14.69 5.44 -9.95
N ILE A 177 -13.58 5.20 -9.26
CA ILE A 177 -12.24 5.25 -9.84
C ILE A 177 -11.70 3.82 -9.94
N LEU A 178 -11.52 3.36 -11.18
CA LEU A 178 -10.91 2.06 -11.47
C LEU A 178 -9.39 2.20 -11.54
N GLY A 179 -8.67 1.12 -11.22
CA GLY A 179 -7.26 0.99 -11.58
C GLY A 179 -7.14 0.72 -13.08
N GLU A 180 -6.27 1.44 -13.77
CA GLU A 180 -6.05 1.26 -15.21
C GLU A 180 -4.84 0.33 -15.42
N ASP A 181 -4.88 -0.50 -16.45
CA ASP A 181 -3.69 -1.21 -16.91
C ASP A 181 -2.80 -0.23 -17.69
N GLU A 182 -1.52 -0.13 -17.31
CA GLU A 182 -0.59 0.82 -17.92
C GLU A 182 -0.13 0.40 -19.33
N VAL A 183 -0.36 -0.86 -19.70
CA VAL A 183 0.07 -1.44 -20.99
C VAL A 183 -1.12 -1.63 -21.93
N ASP A 184 -2.24 -2.14 -21.41
CA ASP A 184 -3.41 -2.48 -22.21
C ASP A 184 -4.58 -1.52 -21.94
N PRO A 185 -4.89 -0.58 -22.85
CA PRO A 185 -5.96 0.41 -22.64
C PRO A 185 -7.37 -0.21 -22.61
N ASP A 186 -7.51 -1.47 -23.00
CA ASP A 186 -8.76 -2.22 -22.95
C ASP A 186 -8.92 -3.01 -21.63
N ARG A 187 -8.08 -2.72 -20.62
CA ARG A 187 -8.10 -3.36 -19.29
C ARG A 187 -8.20 -2.37 -18.13
N ALA A 188 -9.05 -2.72 -17.16
CA ALA A 188 -9.16 -2.02 -15.89
C ALA A 188 -9.42 -2.99 -14.73
N PHE A 189 -9.23 -2.49 -13.51
CA PHE A 189 -9.29 -3.27 -12.28
C PHE A 189 -10.18 -2.60 -11.24
N LEU A 190 -11.04 -3.39 -10.60
CA LEU A 190 -11.82 -2.99 -9.43
C LEU A 190 -11.36 -3.77 -8.20
N ALA A 191 -10.96 -3.07 -7.15
CA ALA A 191 -10.49 -3.66 -5.89
C ALA A 191 -11.37 -3.25 -4.69
N ALA A 192 -11.48 -4.14 -3.70
CA ALA A 192 -12.32 -3.95 -2.51
C ALA A 192 -11.71 -3.02 -1.43
N HIS A 193 -10.40 -2.75 -1.47
CA HIS A 193 -9.64 -2.18 -0.34
C HIS A 193 -10.16 -0.88 0.24
N CYS A 194 -10.73 -0.04 -0.62
CA CYS A 194 -11.21 1.30 -0.26
C CYS A 194 -12.74 1.39 -0.18
N LEU A 195 -13.45 0.28 -0.38
CA LEU A 195 -14.91 0.28 -0.39
C LEU A 195 -15.47 0.37 1.03
N GLN A 196 -16.46 1.22 1.19
CA GLN A 196 -17.28 1.38 2.39
C GLN A 196 -18.59 0.58 2.26
N PRO A 197 -19.30 0.33 3.37
CA PRO A 197 -20.64 -0.25 3.31
C PRO A 197 -21.55 0.54 2.35
N GLY A 198 -22.23 -0.15 1.42
CA GLY A 198 -23.08 0.46 0.39
C GLY A 198 -22.37 0.80 -0.93
N ASP A 199 -21.03 0.78 -0.98
CA ASP A 199 -20.30 1.09 -2.21
C ASP A 199 -20.46 0.00 -3.26
N ALA A 200 -20.47 -1.27 -2.86
CA ALA A 200 -20.62 -2.39 -3.78
C ALA A 200 -21.96 -2.33 -4.54
N GLU A 201 -23.05 -2.07 -3.82
CA GLU A 201 -24.39 -1.89 -4.38
C GLU A 201 -24.45 -0.70 -5.33
N TYR A 202 -23.86 0.44 -4.92
CA TYR A 202 -23.79 1.63 -5.76
C TYR A 202 -22.98 1.41 -7.05
N ILE A 203 -21.86 0.68 -6.96
CA ILE A 203 -21.03 0.32 -8.13
C ILE A 203 -21.83 -0.55 -9.10
N VAL A 204 -22.46 -1.61 -8.60
CA VAL A 204 -23.28 -2.52 -9.42
C VAL A 204 -24.41 -1.74 -10.10
N GLN A 205 -25.13 -0.90 -9.36
CA GLN A 205 -26.24 -0.12 -9.93
C GLN A 205 -25.75 0.87 -10.98
N SER A 206 -24.63 1.55 -10.73
CA SER A 206 -24.05 2.50 -11.68
C SER A 206 -23.64 1.79 -12.97
N ILE A 207 -22.97 0.64 -12.89
CA ILE A 207 -22.57 -0.15 -14.06
C ILE A 207 -23.80 -0.59 -14.86
N ARG A 208 -24.84 -1.10 -14.19
CA ARG A 208 -26.09 -1.53 -14.85
C ARG A 208 -26.77 -0.38 -15.59
N THR A 209 -26.90 0.79 -14.95
CA THR A 209 -27.48 1.97 -15.60
C THR A 209 -26.68 2.36 -16.85
N LEU A 210 -25.36 2.43 -16.75
CA LEU A 210 -24.48 2.84 -17.86
C LEU A 210 -24.52 1.87 -19.06
N LEU A 211 -24.73 0.58 -18.80
CA LEU A 211 -24.87 -0.43 -19.86
C LEU A 211 -26.27 -0.43 -20.46
N ASN A 212 -27.31 -0.16 -19.68
CA ASN A 212 -28.70 -0.11 -20.15
C ASN A 212 -29.01 1.16 -20.96
N GLU A 213 -28.41 2.31 -20.66
CA GLU A 213 -28.57 3.56 -21.44
C GLU A 213 -28.06 3.45 -22.89
N ARG A 214 -27.46 2.31 -23.28
CA ARG A 214 -27.02 2.03 -24.64
C ARG A 214 -28.00 1.18 -25.46
N GLN A 215 -28.96 0.52 -24.80
CA GLN A 215 -30.02 -0.25 -25.47
C GLN A 215 -31.13 0.68 -25.95
#